data_AF-A0A1J6W8L9-F1
#
_entry.id   AF-A0A1J6W8L9-F1
#
_cell.length_a   1.000
_cell.length_b   1.000
_cell.length_c   1.000
_cell.angle_alpha   90.00
_cell.angle_beta   90.00
_cell.angle_gamma   90.00
#
_symmetry.space_group_name_H-M   'P 1'
#
loop_
_entity.id
_entity.type
_entity.pdbx_description
1 polymer ?
#
loop_
_entity_poly.entity_id
_entity_poly.type
_entity_poly.pdbx_seq_one_letter_code
_entity_poly.pdbx_strand_id
1 'polypeptide(L)'
;MTKIFIEGYESETDLDLDILKSASGFERMHNLISLARLIRAVDIEEGGGHPGWLEDLRVKLVGVMGNYRSCIEKFGQKDYV
;
A
#
# COMPACT_ATOMS: atom_id res chain seq x y z
N MET A 1 15.88 -0.55 -11.57
CA MET A 1 14.86 0.52 -11.57
C MET A 1 15.19 1.59 -10.53
N THR A 2 15.45 1.23 -9.28
CA THR A 2 15.75 2.18 -8.19
C THR A 2 17.01 3.02 -8.40
N LYS A 3 18.10 2.46 -8.95
CA LYS A 3 19.36 3.19 -9.19
C LYS A 3 19.19 4.37 -10.17
N ILE A 4 18.57 4.12 -11.32
CA ILE A 4 18.31 5.15 -12.34
C ILE A 4 17.39 6.26 -11.78
N PHE A 5 16.41 5.88 -10.96
CA PHE A 5 15.54 6.85 -10.29
C PHE A 5 16.31 7.74 -9.31
N ILE A 6 17.18 7.16 -8.48
CA ILE A 6 18.01 7.91 -7.51
C ILE A 6 18.94 8.87 -8.26
N GLU A 7 19.65 8.39 -9.28
CA GLU A 7 20.56 9.22 -10.09
C GLU A 7 19.84 10.42 -10.74
N GLY A 8 18.62 10.22 -11.24
CA GLY A 8 17.82 11.30 -11.82
C GLY A 8 17.18 12.22 -10.77
N TYR A 9 16.95 11.76 -9.54
CA TYR A 9 16.45 12.59 -8.45
C TYR A 9 17.55 13.50 -7.91
N GLU A 10 18.76 12.96 -7.72
CA GLU A 10 19.96 13.68 -7.28
C GLU A 10 20.40 14.78 -8.25
N SER A 11 20.07 14.66 -9.55
CA SER A 11 20.41 15.72 -10.52
C SER A 11 19.62 17.01 -10.32
N GLU A 12 18.47 16.95 -9.63
CA GLU A 12 17.57 18.10 -9.43
C GLU A 12 17.37 18.43 -7.93
N THR A 13 17.72 17.53 -7.01
CA THR A 13 17.44 17.69 -5.57
C THR A 13 18.51 17.00 -4.73
N ASP A 14 18.93 17.62 -3.62
CA ASP A 14 19.81 16.97 -2.65
C ASP A 14 19.09 15.83 -1.93
N LEU A 15 19.67 14.64 -1.95
CA LEU A 15 19.08 13.44 -1.38
C LEU A 15 19.94 12.92 -0.23
N ASP A 16 19.38 12.94 0.97
CA ASP A 16 19.98 12.25 2.11
C ASP A 16 19.88 10.72 1.91
N LEU A 17 20.98 10.08 1.53
CA LEU A 17 21.03 8.64 1.30
C LEU A 17 20.73 7.81 2.58
N ASP A 18 20.84 8.40 3.77
CA ASP A 18 20.46 7.71 5.00
C ASP A 18 18.95 7.45 5.08
N ILE A 19 18.12 8.27 4.42
CA ILE A 19 16.67 8.04 4.33
C ILE A 19 16.33 6.72 3.61
N LEU A 20 17.20 6.27 2.69
CA LEU A 20 17.01 5.03 1.95
C LEU A 20 17.13 3.81 2.87
N LYS A 21 17.87 3.93 3.99
CA LYS A 21 17.92 2.89 5.03
C LYS A 21 16.55 2.69 5.69
N SER A 22 15.70 3.72 5.69
CA SER A 22 14.33 3.68 6.20
C SER A 22 13.27 3.33 5.16
N ALA A 23 13.64 3.06 3.90
CA ALA A 23 12.71 2.79 2.80
C ALA A 23 11.71 1.67 3.11
N SER A 24 12.16 0.58 3.75
CA SER A 24 11.30 -0.53 4.18
C SER A 24 10.26 -0.09 5.21
N GLY A 25 10.61 0.85 6.10
CA GLY A 25 9.68 1.44 7.06
C GLY A 25 8.59 2.26 6.36
N PHE A 26 8.95 3.06 5.36
CA PHE A 26 7.98 3.80 4.55
C PHE A 26 7.06 2.87 3.75
N GLU A 27 7.58 1.76 3.21
CA GLU A 27 6.77 0.75 2.52
C GLU A 27 5.77 0.08 3.47
N ARG A 28 6.18 -0.29 4.68
CA ARG A 28 5.26 -0.82 5.71
C ARG A 28 4.16 0.19 6.05
N MET A 29 4.53 1.45 6.25
CA MET A 29 3.57 2.52 6.54
C MET A 29 2.59 2.72 5.39
N HIS A 30 3.08 2.72 4.14
CA HIS A 30 2.23 2.76 2.95
C HIS A 30 1.23 1.61 2.94
N ASN A 31 1.66 0.37 3.19
CA ASN A 31 0.78 -0.80 3.19
C ASN A 31 -0.32 -0.71 4.26
N LEU A 32 0.03 -0.27 5.48
CA LEU A 32 -0.93 -0.09 6.57
C LEU A 32 -1.97 1.00 6.26
N ILE A 33 -1.51 2.18 5.81
CA ILE A 33 -2.39 3.30 5.49
C ILE A 33 -3.30 2.96 4.31
N SER A 34 -2.76 2.33 3.26
CA SER A 34 -3.52 1.90 2.09
C SER A 34 -4.59 0.87 2.46
N LEU A 35 -4.26 -0.13 3.29
CA LEU A 35 -5.24 -1.09 3.78
C LEU A 35 -6.36 -0.40 4.58
N ALA A 36 -6.02 0.49 5.51
CA ALA A 36 -7.02 1.22 6.30
C ALA A 36 -7.94 2.08 5.42
N ARG A 37 -7.39 2.71 4.37
CA ARG A 37 -8.18 3.47 3.39
C ARG A 37 -9.13 2.57 2.60
N LEU A 38 -8.66 1.41 2.16
CA LEU A 38 -9.47 0.44 1.43
C LEU A 38 -10.60 -0.13 2.28
N ILE A 39 -10.33 -0.51 3.53
CA ILE A 39 -11.37 -0.96 4.48
C ILE A 39 -12.49 0.07 4.56
N ARG A 40 -12.16 1.35 4.79
CA ARG A 40 -13.16 2.43 4.83
C ARG A 40 -13.89 2.64 3.51
N ALA A 41 -13.24 2.41 2.38
CA ALA A 41 -13.84 2.61 1.06
C ALA A 41 -14.84 1.51 0.68
N VAL A 42 -14.64 0.28 1.17
CA VAL A 42 -15.53 -0.87 0.91
C VAL A 42 -16.59 -1.07 2.00
N ASP A 43 -16.47 -0.36 3.11
CA ASP A 43 -17.41 -0.30 4.23
C ASP A 43 -18.58 0.65 3.89
N ILE A 44 -19.34 0.26 2.87
CA ILE A 44 -20.59 0.89 2.47
C ILE A 44 -21.77 0.03 2.97
N GLU A 45 -22.87 0.67 3.39
CA GLU A 45 -24.03 -0.05 3.91
C GLU A 45 -24.58 -1.04 2.88
N GLU A 46 -24.82 -2.29 3.31
CA GLU A 46 -25.47 -3.29 2.47
C GLU A 46 -26.97 -2.98 2.41
N GLY A 47 -27.37 -2.11 1.47
CA GLY A 47 -28.77 -1.70 1.36
C GLY A 47 -29.05 -0.72 0.22
N GLY A 48 -29.52 -1.24 -0.91
CA GLY A 48 -30.34 -0.49 -1.86
C GLY A 48 -29.70 -0.20 -3.22
N GLY A 49 -29.95 -1.09 -4.20
CA GLY A 49 -29.92 -0.74 -5.63
C GLY A 49 -28.61 -0.18 -6.16
N HIS A 50 -27.46 -0.56 -5.58
CA HIS A 50 -26.17 -0.12 -6.08
C HIS A 50 -25.99 -0.55 -7.55
N PRO A 51 -25.43 0.33 -8.40
CA PRO A 51 -25.11 -0.05 -9.77
C PRO A 51 -24.15 -1.24 -9.78
N GLY A 52 -24.34 -2.18 -10.71
CA GLY A 52 -23.49 -3.39 -10.78
C GLY A 52 -21.98 -3.10 -10.88
N TRP A 53 -21.59 -1.99 -11.51
CA TRP A 53 -20.18 -1.60 -11.59
C TRP A 53 -19.56 -1.28 -10.21
N LEU A 54 -20.38 -0.83 -9.25
CA LEU A 54 -19.92 -0.51 -7.90
C LEU A 54 -19.66 -1.79 -7.10
N GLU A 55 -20.52 -2.79 -7.27
CA GLU A 55 -20.30 -4.13 -6.69
C GLU A 55 -19.05 -4.79 -7.28
N ASP A 56 -18.87 -4.73 -8.61
CA ASP A 56 -17.67 -5.25 -9.27
C ASP A 56 -16.40 -4.54 -8.78
N LEU A 57 -16.47 -3.23 -8.57
CA LEU A 57 -15.37 -2.45 -8.01
C LEU A 57 -15.08 -2.89 -6.57
N ARG A 58 -16.11 -3.08 -5.73
CA ARG A 58 -15.95 -3.57 -4.35
C ARG A 58 -15.23 -4.91 -4.32
N VAL A 59 -15.64 -5.87 -5.17
CA VAL A 59 -14.98 -7.18 -5.27
C VAL A 59 -13.49 -7.04 -5.64
N LYS A 60 -13.16 -6.18 -6.61
CA LYS A 60 -11.77 -5.92 -7.00
C LYS A 60 -10.96 -5.31 -5.85
N LEU A 61 -11.53 -4.33 -5.14
CA LEU A 61 -10.88 -3.66 -4.02
C LEU A 61 -10.65 -4.62 -2.85
N VAL A 62 -11.59 -5.53 -2.57
CA VAL A 62 -11.41 -6.61 -1.58
C VAL A 62 -10.25 -7.53 -1.98
N GLY A 63 -10.11 -7.84 -3.27
CA GLY A 63 -8.93 -8.57 -3.78
C GLY A 63 -7.61 -7.83 -3.51
N VAL A 64 -7.58 -6.52 -3.77
CA VAL A 64 -6.41 -5.66 -3.48
C VAL A 64 -6.10 -5.61 -1.97
N MET A 65 -7.12 -5.59 -1.11
CA MET A 65 -6.93 -5.65 0.35
C MET A 65 -6.20 -6.93 0.78
N GLY A 66 -6.49 -8.07 0.12
CA GLY A 66 -5.78 -9.33 0.37
C GLY A 66 -4.27 -9.23 0.16
N ASN A 67 -3.84 -8.52 -0.89
CA ASN A 67 -2.42 -8.30 -1.18
C ASN A 67 -1.76 -7.47 -0.06
N TYR A 68 -2.39 -6.37 0.36
CA TYR A 68 -1.87 -5.55 1.45
C TYR A 68 -1.79 -6.30 2.78
N ARG A 69 -2.80 -7.13 3.11
CA ARG A 69 -2.77 -8.01 4.29
C ARG A 69 -1.60 -8.99 4.23
N SER A 70 -1.40 -9.67 3.10
CA SER A 70 -0.29 -10.61 2.93
C SER A 70 1.08 -9.91 3.07
N CYS A 71 1.22 -8.69 2.53
CA CYS A 71 2.43 -7.90 2.70
C CYS A 71 2.67 -7.61 4.19
N ILE A 72 1.68 -7.11 4.92
CA ILE A 72 1.78 -6.79 6.36
C ILE A 72 2.15 -8.04 7.18
N GLU A 73 1.50 -9.18 6.94
CA GLU A 73 1.75 -10.44 7.64
C GLU A 73 3.18 -10.97 7.40
N LYS A 74 3.69 -10.85 6.16
CA LYS A 74 5.07 -11.23 5.82
C LYS A 74 6.11 -10.38 6.57
N PHE A 75 5.80 -9.13 6.91
CA PHE A 75 6.68 -8.30 7.73
C PHE A 75 6.63 -8.70 9.20
N GLY A 76 5.46 -9.08 9.73
CA GLY A 76 5.32 -9.52 11.12
C GLY A 76 6.08 -10.81 11.48
N GLN A 77 6.40 -11.66 10.50
CA GLN A 77 7.22 -12.87 10.70
C GLN A 77 8.73 -12.63 10.69
N LYS A 78 9.22 -11.52 10.11
CA LYS A 78 10.67 -11.25 9.99
C LYS A 78 11.28 -10.65 11.26
N ASP A 79 10.46 -10.17 12.19
CA ASP A 79 10.92 -9.53 13.43
C ASP A 79 11.07 -10.51 14.63
N TYR A 80 10.93 -11.83 14.39
CA TYR A 80 11.04 -12.90 15.41
C TYR A 80 12.14 -13.95 15.14
N VAL A 81 13.11 -13.68 14.25
CA VAL A 81 14.27 -14.55 14.00
C VAL A 81 15.57 -13.74 14.08
#